data_AF-A0AAE6SPB0-F1
#
_entry.id   AF-A0AAE6SPB0-F1
#
_cell.length_a   1.000
_cell.length_b   1.000
_cell.length_c   1.000
_cell.angle_alpha   90.00
_cell.angle_beta   90.00
_cell.angle_gamma   90.00
#
_symmetry.space_group_name_H-M   'P 1'
#
loop_
_entity.id
_entity.type
_entity.pdbx_description
1 polymer ?
#
loop_
_entity_poly.entity_id
_entity_poly.type
_entity_poly.pdbx_seq_one_letter_code
_entity_poly.pdbx_strand_id
1 'polypeptide(L)'
;MAAFNKIPFAIREADRKIVSIEDVPRGLACACRCPSCDARLQARKGDVNEHHFAHHDSSAELCEFALETSIRLMLLETLGQIQSISTPDFLWGKA
;
A
#
# COMPACT_ATOMS: atom_id res chain seq x y z
N MET A 1 -17.85 9.61 4.92
CA MET A 1 -16.96 9.45 3.75
C MET A 1 -16.39 8.04 3.80
N ALA A 2 -16.37 7.32 2.67
CA ALA A 2 -15.77 6.00 2.61
C ALA A 2 -14.27 6.13 2.87
N ALA A 3 -13.77 5.58 3.99
CA ALA A 3 -12.34 5.44 4.20
C ALA A 3 -11.76 4.68 2.99
N PHE A 4 -10.73 5.22 2.35
CA PHE A 4 -9.97 4.53 1.31
C PHE A 4 -9.20 3.36 1.96
N ASN A 5 -9.94 2.29 2.24
CA ASN A 5 -9.52 1.20 3.13
C ASN A 5 -8.94 0.00 2.34
N LYS A 6 -8.76 0.16 1.03
CA LYS A 6 -8.09 -0.81 0.18
C LYS A 6 -6.62 -0.44 0.09
N ILE A 7 -5.80 -1.07 0.90
CA ILE A 7 -4.38 -0.76 1.02
C ILE A 7 -3.59 -1.69 0.08
N PRO A 8 -2.82 -1.19 -0.90
CA PRO A 8 -2.05 -2.05 -1.82
C PRO A 8 -0.73 -2.56 -1.24
N PHE A 9 -0.11 -1.81 -0.31
CA PHE A 9 1.22 -2.14 0.24
C PHE A 9 1.21 -2.14 1.77
N ALA A 10 1.97 -3.06 2.36
CA ALA A 10 2.06 -3.21 3.81
C ALA A 10 3.51 -3.43 4.26
N ILE A 11 3.78 -3.23 5.56
CA ILE A 11 5.06 -3.59 6.17
C ILE A 11 4.94 -5.02 6.72
N ARG A 12 5.77 -5.94 6.25
CA ARG A 12 5.84 -7.29 6.82
C ARG A 12 6.65 -7.27 8.12
N GLU A 13 6.14 -7.86 9.19
CA GLU A 13 6.80 -7.81 10.50
C GLU A 13 8.16 -8.51 10.52
N ALA A 14 8.29 -9.65 9.84
CA ALA A 14 9.47 -10.51 9.91
C ALA A 14 10.77 -9.82 9.44
N ASP A 15 10.68 -8.97 8.41
CA ASP A 15 11.84 -8.36 7.76
C ASP A 15 11.67 -6.84 7.53
N ARG A 16 10.56 -6.25 8.00
CA ARG A 16 10.22 -4.84 7.86
C ARG A 16 10.16 -4.34 6.41
N LYS A 17 10.10 -5.25 5.43
CA LYS A 17 10.01 -4.89 4.01
C LYS A 17 8.61 -4.40 3.66
N ILE A 18 8.54 -3.46 2.72
CA ILE A 18 7.32 -3.13 2.02
C ILE A 18 6.98 -4.26 1.05
N VAL A 19 5.78 -4.82 1.17
CA VAL A 19 5.28 -5.92 0.33
C VAL A 19 3.99 -5.53 -0.36
N SER A 20 3.83 -5.98 -1.61
CA SER A 20 2.58 -5.86 -2.37
C SER A 20 1.54 -6.87 -1.87
N ILE A 21 0.27 -6.50 -1.96
CA ILE A 21 -0.84 -7.43 -1.74
C ILE A 21 -0.74 -8.64 -2.68
N GLU A 22 -0.19 -8.48 -3.87
CA GLU A 22 -0.05 -9.58 -4.83
C GLU A 22 0.90 -10.68 -4.34
N ASP A 23 1.94 -10.30 -3.59
CA ASP A 23 3.05 -11.21 -3.23
C ASP A 23 2.87 -11.93 -1.88
N VAL A 24 1.72 -11.78 -1.23
CA VAL A 24 1.46 -12.35 0.09
C VAL A 24 0.35 -13.41 0.10
N PRO A 25 0.36 -14.36 1.06
CA PRO A 25 -0.76 -15.27 1.26
C PRO A 25 -2.03 -14.52 1.66
N ARG A 26 -3.20 -15.08 1.33
CA ARG A 26 -4.50 -14.59 1.82
C ARG A 26 -4.58 -14.67 3.34
N GLY A 27 -5.32 -13.74 3.95
CA GLY A 27 -5.62 -13.75 5.37
C GLY A 27 -4.53 -13.08 6.21
N LEU A 28 -4.28 -13.62 7.40
CA LEU A 28 -3.39 -13.02 8.40
C LEU A 28 -1.95 -13.57 8.36
N ALA A 29 -1.68 -14.53 7.47
CA ALA A 29 -0.40 -15.25 7.43
C ALA A 29 0.80 -14.36 7.06
N CYS A 30 0.60 -13.22 6.38
CA CYS A 30 1.69 -12.26 6.14
C CYS A 30 2.29 -11.72 7.44
N ALA A 31 1.50 -11.60 8.52
CA ALA A 31 1.84 -10.72 9.65
C ALA A 31 2.22 -9.31 9.16
N CYS A 32 1.36 -8.75 8.31
CA CYS A 32 1.52 -7.43 7.71
C CYS A 32 0.92 -6.34 8.62
N ARG A 33 1.55 -5.17 8.65
CA ARG A 33 1.19 -3.99 9.45
C ARG A 33 0.91 -2.79 8.55
N CYS A 34 -0.03 -1.95 8.97
CA CYS A 34 -0.38 -0.74 8.26
C CYS A 34 0.78 0.27 8.33
N PRO A 35 1.26 0.79 7.21
CA PRO A 35 2.34 1.78 7.22
C PRO A 35 1.94 3.13 7.84
N SER A 36 0.64 3.41 7.97
CA SER A 36 0.14 4.67 8.54
C SER A 36 -0.12 4.58 10.05
N CYS A 37 -0.85 3.57 10.52
CA CYS A 37 -1.26 3.45 11.93
C CYS A 37 -0.62 2.27 12.67
N ASP A 38 0.22 1.48 12.00
CA ASP A 38 0.87 0.28 12.54
C ASP A 38 -0.11 -0.82 13.02
N ALA A 39 -1.41 -0.71 12.72
CA ALA A 39 -2.39 -1.75 13.05
C ALA A 39 -2.22 -2.99 12.16
N ARG A 40 -2.67 -4.14 12.66
CA ARG A 40 -2.61 -5.42 11.95
C ARG A 40 -3.50 -5.40 10.70
N LEU A 41 -2.96 -5.94 9.60
CA LEU A 41 -3.66 -6.07 8.33
C LEU A 41 -4.01 -7.53 8.00
N GLN A 42 -5.11 -7.70 7.28
CA GLN A 42 -5.57 -8.92 6.64
C GLN A 42 -5.49 -8.76 5.12
N ALA A 43 -4.80 -9.67 4.44
CA ALA A 43 -4.80 -9.74 2.98
C ALA A 43 -6.12 -10.31 2.47
N ARG A 44 -6.91 -9.50 1.77
CA ARG A 44 -8.17 -9.90 1.12
C ARG A 44 -7.90 -10.07 -0.38
N LYS A 45 -8.04 -11.32 -0.84
CA LYS A 45 -7.86 -11.71 -2.24
C LYS A 45 -9.10 -12.44 -2.73
N GLY A 46 -9.51 -12.24 -3.97
CA GLY A 46 -10.62 -12.97 -4.57
C GLY A 46 -10.88 -12.53 -6.01
N ASP A 47 -11.70 -13.29 -6.72
CA ASP A 47 -11.87 -13.11 -8.17
C ASP A 47 -12.82 -11.97 -8.55
N VAL A 48 -13.65 -11.52 -7.60
CA VAL A 48 -14.65 -10.46 -7.81
C VAL A 48 -14.14 -9.08 -7.41
N ASN A 49 -13.43 -9.01 -6.29
CA ASN A 49 -12.94 -7.76 -5.73
C ASN A 49 -11.42 -7.66 -5.87
N GLU A 50 -10.94 -6.47 -6.22
CA GLU A 50 -9.53 -6.08 -6.17
C GLU A 50 -8.85 -6.59 -4.90
N HIS A 51 -7.66 -7.16 -5.09
CA HIS A 51 -6.82 -7.60 -3.99
C HIS A 51 -6.37 -6.39 -3.19
N HIS A 52 -6.61 -6.40 -1.87
CA HIS A 52 -6.16 -5.34 -0.99
C HIS A 52 -5.87 -5.88 0.41
N PHE A 53 -5.04 -5.16 1.15
CA PHE A 53 -5.02 -5.28 2.59
C PHE A 53 -6.18 -4.48 3.19
N ALA A 54 -6.82 -5.06 4.20
CA ALA A 54 -7.80 -4.40 5.05
C ALA A 54 -7.33 -4.50 6.50
N HIS A 55 -7.70 -3.53 7.33
CA HIS A 55 -7.44 -3.64 8.76
C HIS A 55 -8.21 -4.81 9.38
N HIS A 56 -7.53 -5.58 10.24
CA HIS A 56 -8.14 -6.75 10.86
C HIS A 56 -9.10 -6.39 11.98
N ASP A 57 -8.71 -5.43 12.81
CA ASP A 57 -9.42 -5.04 14.04
C ASP A 57 -10.04 -3.64 13.91
N SER A 58 -10.92 -3.29 14.86
CA SER A 58 -11.60 -1.98 14.91
C SER A 58 -10.67 -0.79 15.18
N SER A 59 -9.39 -1.04 15.49
CA SER A 59 -8.39 0.00 15.77
C SER A 59 -8.07 0.91 14.58
N ALA A 60 -8.70 0.67 13.42
CA ALA A 60 -8.42 1.34 12.17
C ALA A 60 -9.64 1.95 11.48
N GLU A 61 -10.77 2.07 12.18
CA GLU A 61 -11.97 2.73 11.65
C GLU A 61 -11.73 4.20 11.25
N LEU A 62 -10.59 4.79 11.66
CA LEU A 62 -10.19 6.17 11.36
C LEU A 62 -8.80 6.29 10.69
N CYS A 63 -8.28 5.23 10.06
CA CYS A 63 -7.00 5.31 9.37
C CYS A 63 -7.11 6.03 8.01
N GLU A 64 -7.28 7.35 8.05
CA GLU A 64 -7.53 8.21 6.88
C GLU A 64 -6.44 8.10 5.81
N PHE A 65 -5.17 8.02 6.23
CA PHE A 65 -4.01 8.08 5.34
C PHE A 65 -3.48 6.70 4.91
N ALA A 66 -4.24 5.62 5.11
CA ALA A 66 -3.76 4.26 4.87
C ALA A 66 -3.31 4.02 3.42
N LEU A 67 -4.17 4.39 2.46
CA LEU A 67 -3.89 4.25 1.03
C LEU A 67 -2.68 5.11 0.61
N GLU A 68 -2.73 6.42 0.86
CA GLU A 68 -1.69 7.36 0.45
C GLU A 68 -0.31 6.98 1.04
N THR A 69 -0.26 6.71 2.34
CA THR A 69 1.00 6.36 3.02
C THR A 69 1.59 5.07 2.46
N SER A 70 0.76 4.07 2.17
CA SER A 70 1.24 2.81 1.59
C SER A 70 1.91 2.98 0.23
N ILE A 71 1.31 3.80 -0.66
CA ILE A 71 1.86 4.09 -1.98
C ILE A 71 3.15 4.90 -1.84
N ARG A 72 3.15 5.94 -1.00
CA ARG A 72 4.32 6.80 -0.78
C ARG A 72 5.52 6.01 -0.27
N LEU A 73 5.33 5.10 0.70
CA LEU A 73 6.44 4.30 1.21
C LEU A 73 6.96 3.28 0.19
N MET A 74 6.07 2.66 -0.60
CA MET A 74 6.50 1.81 -1.71
C MET A 74 7.36 2.59 -2.72
N LEU A 75 6.95 3.80 -3.09
CA LEU A 75 7.73 4.67 -3.98
C LEU A 75 9.10 5.00 -3.37
N LEU A 76 9.15 5.39 -2.10
CA LEU A 76 10.41 5.73 -1.42
C LEU A 76 11.38 4.55 -1.33
N GLU A 77 10.88 3.33 -1.08
CA GLU A 77 11.69 2.10 -1.08
C GLU A 77 12.32 1.84 -2.46
N THR A 78 11.57 2.11 -3.53
CA THR A 78 12.01 1.85 -4.91
C THR A 78 12.81 3.00 -5.51
N LEU A 79 12.63 4.23 -5.01
CA LEU A 79 13.19 5.45 -5.62
C LEU A 79 14.72 5.40 -5.78
N GLY A 80 15.45 4.84 -4.82
CA GLY A 80 16.90 4.67 -4.90
C GLY A 80 17.37 3.68 -5.98
N GLN A 81 16.46 2.85 -6.50
CA GLN A 81 16.71 1.87 -7.56
C GLN A 81 16.37 2.44 -8.95
N ILE A 82 15.63 3.54 -9.01
CA ILE A 82 15.22 4.17 -10.28
C ILE A 82 16.38 5.01 -10.82
N GLN A 83 16.96 4.59 -11.95
CA GLN A 83 18.06 5.30 -12.59
C GLN A 83 17.59 6.42 -13.53
N SER A 84 16.40 6.27 -14.12
CA SER A 84 15.80 7.23 -15.03
C SER A 84 14.28 7.12 -15.00
N ILE A 85 13.57 8.25 -15.14
CA ILE A 85 12.12 8.28 -15.34
C ILE A 85 11.81 9.04 -16.63
N SER A 86 10.93 8.46 -17.45
CA SER A 86 10.37 9.16 -18.60
C SER A 86 9.22 10.03 -18.12
N THR A 87 9.32 11.34 -18.34
CA THR A 87 8.24 12.29 -18.07
C THR A 87 7.55 12.63 -19.39
N PRO A 88 6.27 13.06 -19.36
CA PRO A 88 5.65 13.69 -20.52
C PRO A 88 6.50 14.86 -21.04
N ASP A 89 6.34 15.18 -22.32
CA ASP A 89 6.97 16.36 -22.90
C ASP A 89 6.59 17.61 -22.10
N PHE A 90 7.58 18.48 -21.86
CA PHE A 90 7.34 19.76 -21.22
C PHE A 90 6.64 20.70 -22.21
N LEU A 91 5.32 20.87 -22.04
CA LEU A 91 4.48 21.75 -22.84
C LEU A 91 4.19 23.06 -22.08
N TRP A 92 5.21 23.91 -21.87
CA TRP A 92 5.00 25.27 -21.38
C TRP A 92 5.16 26.28 -22.53
N GLY A 93 4.12 27.07 -22.80
CA GLY A 93 4.18 28.19 -23.75
C GLY A 93 4.31 27.83 -25.23
N LYS A 94 3.98 26.60 -25.64
CA LYS A 94 3.83 26.28 -27.07
C LYS A 94 2.41 26.64 -27.52
N ALA A 95 2.33 27.48 -28.56
CA ALA A 95 1.10 27.90 -29.25
C ALA A 95 0.43 26.75 -30.01
#